data_AF-A0A4V5TJI8-F1
#
_entry.id   AF-A0A4V5TJI8-F1
#
_cell.length_a   1.000
_cell.length_b   1.000
_cell.length_c   1.000
_cell.angle_alpha   90.00
_cell.angle_beta   90.00
_cell.angle_gamma   90.00
#
_symmetry.space_group_name_H-M   'P 1'
#
loop_
_entity.id
_entity.type
_entity.pdbx_description
1 polymer ?
#
loop_
_entity_poly.entity_id
_entity_poly.type
_entity_poly.pdbx_seq_one_letter_code
_entity_poly.pdbx_strand_id
1 'polypeptide(L)'
;MRDHLCIEEKCREGIEYHKEFIAENREDIRNLEEDIKNGIQRKSKDNKSRIEASYLRTFKYELEDIRAKYSLGEDISAIEEDFHNAIYDLEHTGTREVGYLSMLWTISLGILLETDKKNIERLSKVVEEKEINDSVIDFLLYASNIGHTKINNDYYKENPYSKTREIIELAQTDKKKASKRLQTYMEKEWFKGHYDYE
;
A
#
# COMPACT_ATOMS: atom_id res chain seq x y z
N MET A 1 7.65 11.32 19.12
CA MET A 1 6.57 11.03 18.17
C MET A 1 6.47 12.10 17.11
N ARG A 2 6.37 11.70 15.84
CA ARG A 2 6.09 12.60 14.71
C ARG A 2 4.62 12.97 14.63
N ASP A 3 3.73 12.07 15.04
CA ASP A 3 2.29 12.29 15.11
C ASP A 3 1.84 12.50 16.56
N HIS A 4 1.39 13.70 16.88
CA HIS A 4 0.92 14.07 18.22
C HIS A 4 -0.51 13.58 18.51
N LEU A 5 -1.19 13.03 17.51
CA LEU A 5 -2.52 12.42 17.65
C LEU A 5 -2.44 10.90 17.91
N CYS A 6 -1.29 10.22 17.68
CA CYS A 6 -1.12 8.82 18.12
C CYS A 6 -0.91 8.77 19.64
N ILE A 7 -1.41 7.70 20.25
CA ILE A 7 -1.07 7.31 21.61
C ILE A 7 0.13 6.35 21.51
N GLU A 8 1.29 6.75 22.04
CA GLU A 8 2.54 5.99 21.96
C GLU A 8 2.36 4.52 22.37
N GLU A 9 1.74 4.29 23.52
CA GLU A 9 1.48 2.95 24.08
C GLU A 9 0.70 2.08 23.09
N LYS A 10 -0.40 2.58 22.51
CA LYS A 10 -1.18 1.86 21.51
C LYS A 10 -0.41 1.57 20.23
N CYS A 11 0.39 2.55 19.77
CA CYS A 11 1.25 2.39 18.62
C CYS A 11 2.24 1.20 18.89
N ARG A 12 2.83 1.10 20.08
CA ARG A 12 3.76 0.02 20.46
C ARG A 12 3.07 -1.34 20.68
N GLU A 13 1.94 -1.35 21.38
CA GLU A 13 1.15 -2.56 21.60
C GLU A 13 0.68 -3.17 20.28
N GLY A 14 0.26 -2.34 19.33
CA GLY A 14 -0.12 -2.77 17.99
C GLY A 14 1.02 -3.48 17.26
N ILE A 15 2.22 -2.91 17.27
CA ILE A 15 3.41 -3.49 16.62
C ILE A 15 3.74 -4.87 17.22
N GLU A 16 3.76 -5.00 18.55
CA GLU A 16 4.07 -6.29 19.19
C GLU A 16 2.97 -7.33 18.91
N TYR A 17 1.70 -6.92 18.96
CA TYR A 17 0.57 -7.79 18.61
C TYR A 17 0.69 -8.26 17.15
N HIS A 18 0.92 -7.36 16.20
CA HIS A 18 1.06 -7.69 14.79
C HIS A 18 2.22 -8.64 14.52
N LYS A 19 3.37 -8.43 15.16
CA LYS A 19 4.54 -9.30 15.04
C LYS A 19 4.23 -10.77 15.38
N GLU A 20 3.45 -11.02 16.43
CA GLU A 20 3.00 -12.38 16.79
C GLU A 20 2.13 -12.99 15.67
N PHE A 21 1.14 -12.24 15.19
CA PHE A 21 0.24 -12.70 14.12
C PHE A 21 0.94 -12.90 12.77
N ILE A 22 1.92 -12.04 12.45
CA ILE A 22 2.76 -12.19 11.26
C ILE A 22 3.54 -13.50 11.37
N ALA A 23 4.18 -13.77 12.52
CA ALA A 23 4.93 -15.01 12.73
C ALA A 23 4.04 -16.25 12.62
N GLU A 24 2.86 -16.24 13.24
CA GLU A 24 1.87 -17.32 13.13
C GLU A 24 1.42 -17.54 11.68
N ASN A 25 1.11 -16.46 10.94
CA ASN A 25 0.74 -16.56 9.53
C ASN A 25 1.83 -17.20 8.68
N ARG A 26 3.11 -16.84 8.92
CA ARG A 26 4.24 -17.41 8.20
C ARG A 26 4.39 -18.90 8.47
N GLU A 27 4.17 -19.33 9.71
CA GLU A 27 4.18 -20.76 10.06
C GLU A 27 3.02 -21.51 9.42
N ASP A 28 1.82 -20.96 9.47
CA ASP A 28 0.64 -21.52 8.82
C ASP A 28 0.83 -21.66 7.31
N ILE A 29 1.41 -20.66 6.66
CA ILE A 29 1.74 -20.71 5.22
C ILE A 29 2.69 -21.88 4.94
N ARG A 30 3.81 -22.00 5.67
CA ARG A 30 4.78 -23.10 5.48
C ARG A 30 4.12 -24.47 5.63
N ASN A 31 3.28 -24.64 6.64
CA ASN A 31 2.56 -25.89 6.88
C ASN A 31 1.58 -26.21 5.74
N LEU A 32 0.87 -25.21 5.21
CA LEU A 32 -0.06 -25.37 4.10
C LEU A 32 0.65 -25.65 2.76
N GLU A 33 1.83 -25.07 2.55
CA GLU A 33 2.67 -25.34 1.37
C GLU A 33 3.16 -26.80 1.37
N GLU A 34 3.59 -27.32 2.52
CA GLU A 34 3.98 -28.72 2.67
C GLU A 34 2.79 -29.67 2.52
N ASP A 35 1.60 -29.29 3.03
CA ASP A 35 0.36 -30.03 2.79
C ASP A 35 0.04 -30.11 1.29
N ILE A 36 0.16 -28.99 0.54
CA ILE A 36 -0.05 -28.97 -0.92
C ILE A 36 0.92 -29.92 -1.63
N LYS A 37 2.21 -29.87 -1.27
CA LYS A 37 3.26 -30.72 -1.84
C LYS A 37 2.99 -32.21 -1.62
N ASN A 38 2.40 -32.56 -0.48
CA ASN A 38 2.03 -33.93 -0.13
C ASN A 38 0.61 -34.33 -0.59
N GLY A 39 -0.13 -33.45 -1.27
CA GLY A 39 -1.50 -33.70 -1.73
C GLY A 39 -2.54 -33.77 -0.60
N ILE A 40 -2.29 -33.12 0.53
CA ILE A 40 -3.12 -33.15 1.74
C ILE A 40 -4.03 -31.92 1.78
N GLN A 41 -5.33 -32.14 1.96
CA GLN A 41 -6.33 -31.08 2.19
C GLN A 41 -7.01 -31.30 3.55
N ARG A 42 -6.61 -30.54 4.57
CA ARG A 42 -7.07 -30.75 5.96
C ARG A 42 -8.42 -30.09 6.28
N LYS A 43 -8.79 -29.03 5.57
CA LYS A 43 -10.01 -28.24 5.81
C LYS A 43 -10.86 -28.17 4.55
N SER A 44 -12.10 -27.69 4.65
CA SER A 44 -13.00 -27.52 3.48
C SER A 44 -12.51 -26.46 2.49
N LYS A 45 -11.99 -25.34 3.00
CA LYS A 45 -11.38 -24.28 2.18
C LYS A 45 -10.00 -24.72 1.71
N ASP A 46 -9.75 -24.59 0.41
CA ASP A 46 -8.52 -25.04 -0.23
C ASP A 46 -7.28 -24.33 0.35
N ASN A 47 -6.15 -25.07 0.40
CA ASN A 47 -4.93 -24.58 1.02
C ASN A 47 -4.39 -23.31 0.33
N LYS A 48 -4.47 -23.21 -1.01
CA LYS A 48 -3.99 -22.04 -1.76
C LYS A 48 -4.74 -20.77 -1.36
N SER A 49 -6.07 -20.82 -1.35
CA SER A 49 -6.92 -19.70 -0.92
C SER A 49 -6.64 -19.29 0.52
N ARG A 50 -6.29 -20.23 1.41
CA ARG A 50 -5.89 -19.92 2.80
C ARG A 50 -4.52 -19.25 2.88
N ILE A 51 -3.56 -19.70 2.07
CA ILE A 51 -2.23 -19.08 1.94
C ILE A 51 -2.39 -17.63 1.47
N GLU A 52 -3.09 -17.40 0.36
CA GLU A 52 -3.34 -16.06 -0.18
C GLU A 52 -4.03 -15.13 0.85
N ALA A 53 -4.94 -15.68 1.66
CA ALA A 53 -5.61 -14.91 2.72
C ALA A 53 -4.65 -14.50 3.85
N SER A 54 -3.72 -15.40 4.18
CA SER A 54 -2.71 -15.16 5.21
C SER A 54 -1.72 -14.09 4.75
N TYR A 55 -1.29 -14.13 3.49
CA TYR A 55 -0.50 -13.07 2.87
C TYR A 55 -1.23 -11.71 2.89
N LEU A 56 -2.51 -11.67 2.50
CA LEU A 56 -3.28 -10.42 2.54
C LEU A 56 -3.42 -9.83 3.96
N ARG A 57 -3.62 -10.69 4.97
CA ARG A 57 -3.66 -10.25 6.37
C ARG A 57 -2.31 -9.71 6.83
N THR A 58 -1.23 -10.41 6.47
CA THR A 58 0.12 -10.02 6.85
C THR A 58 0.52 -8.69 6.21
N PHE A 59 0.25 -8.50 4.92
CA PHE A 59 0.40 -7.21 4.24
C PHE A 59 -0.27 -6.03 4.96
N LYS A 60 -1.49 -6.24 5.49
CA LYS A 60 -2.21 -5.19 6.24
C LYS A 60 -1.51 -4.85 7.55
N TYR A 61 -1.04 -5.86 8.28
CA TYR A 61 -0.27 -5.63 9.51
C TYR A 61 1.04 -4.89 9.24
N GLU A 62 1.78 -5.26 8.19
CA GLU A 62 3.00 -4.55 7.80
C GLU A 62 2.71 -3.06 7.47
N LEU A 63 1.62 -2.75 6.77
CA LEU A 63 1.23 -1.36 6.51
C LEU A 63 0.82 -0.60 7.78
N GLU A 64 0.13 -1.26 8.72
CA GLU A 64 -0.23 -0.67 10.00
C GLU A 64 0.99 -0.39 10.87
N ASP A 65 1.98 -1.30 10.87
CA ASP A 65 3.24 -1.15 11.59
C ASP A 65 4.11 -0.04 11.01
N ILE A 66 4.23 0.05 9.68
CA ILE A 66 4.90 1.18 8.99
C ILE A 66 4.32 2.51 9.46
N ARG A 67 2.99 2.62 9.52
CA ARG A 67 2.31 3.83 10.00
C ARG A 67 2.61 4.10 11.47
N ALA A 68 2.55 3.07 12.32
CA ALA A 68 2.81 3.20 13.75
C ALA A 68 4.27 3.64 14.02
N LYS A 69 5.24 2.98 13.39
CA LYS A 69 6.68 3.31 13.47
C LYS A 69 6.96 4.74 13.00
N TYR A 70 6.36 5.14 11.88
CA TYR A 70 6.44 6.53 11.41
C TYR A 70 5.89 7.51 12.46
N SER A 71 4.70 7.25 13.01
CA SER A 71 4.08 8.09 14.05
C SER A 71 4.90 8.16 15.33
N LEU A 72 5.50 7.06 15.77
CA LEU A 72 6.43 7.00 16.90
C LEU A 72 7.71 7.82 16.64
N GLY A 73 8.07 7.99 15.37
CA GLY A 73 9.27 8.67 14.93
C GLY A 73 10.49 7.77 14.93
N GLU A 74 10.29 6.47 14.67
CA GLU A 74 11.37 5.52 14.49
C GLU A 74 12.24 5.86 13.27
N ASP A 75 13.40 5.21 13.23
CA ASP A 75 14.34 5.36 12.12
C ASP A 75 13.73 4.82 10.82
N ILE A 76 14.08 5.44 9.69
CA ILE A 76 13.57 5.03 8.37
C ILE A 76 13.97 3.58 8.05
N SER A 77 15.16 3.14 8.48
CA SER A 77 15.61 1.75 8.26
C SER A 77 14.68 0.71 8.88
N ALA A 78 14.03 1.02 10.02
CA ALA A 78 13.06 0.15 10.66
C ALA A 78 11.73 0.06 9.89
N ILE A 79 11.46 1.02 9.00
CA ILE A 79 10.27 1.09 8.13
C ILE A 79 10.57 0.42 6.78
N GLU A 80 11.80 0.52 6.28
CA GLU A 80 12.23 -0.10 5.01
C GLU A 80 12.08 -1.63 5.02
N GLU A 81 12.42 -2.27 6.15
CA GLU A 81 12.24 -3.72 6.33
C GLU A 81 10.77 -4.14 6.18
N ASP A 82 9.87 -3.52 6.94
CA ASP A 82 8.43 -3.77 6.85
C ASP A 82 7.90 -3.49 5.44
N PHE A 83 8.40 -2.44 4.79
CA PHE A 83 7.98 -2.10 3.43
C PHE A 83 8.37 -3.18 2.42
N HIS A 84 9.56 -3.77 2.54
CA HIS A 84 9.96 -4.90 1.70
C HIS A 84 9.10 -6.14 1.96
N ASN A 85 8.76 -6.41 3.23
CA ASN A 85 7.84 -7.49 3.60
C ASN A 85 6.44 -7.25 3.06
N ALA A 86 5.95 -6.01 3.12
CA ALA A 86 4.65 -5.63 2.57
C ALA A 86 4.57 -5.88 1.05
N ILE A 87 5.61 -5.52 0.28
CA ILE A 87 5.65 -5.83 -1.16
C ILE A 87 5.65 -7.35 -1.38
N TYR A 88 6.45 -8.09 -0.63
CA TYR A 88 6.50 -9.55 -0.73
C TYR A 88 5.12 -10.16 -0.48
N ASP A 89 4.43 -9.77 0.58
CA ASP A 89 3.10 -10.26 0.89
C ASP A 89 2.08 -9.92 -0.17
N LEU A 90 2.14 -8.68 -0.66
CA LEU A 90 1.24 -8.17 -1.67
C LEU A 90 1.29 -9.01 -2.97
N GLU A 91 2.50 -9.37 -3.42
CA GLU A 91 2.72 -10.25 -4.58
C GLU A 91 2.09 -11.64 -4.42
N HIS A 92 1.97 -12.14 -3.18
CA HIS A 92 1.47 -13.48 -2.89
C HIS A 92 -0.02 -13.51 -2.51
N THR A 93 -0.73 -12.37 -2.65
CA THR A 93 -2.18 -12.30 -2.39
C THR A 93 -3.05 -12.96 -3.48
N GLY A 94 -2.47 -13.35 -4.62
CA GLY A 94 -3.20 -13.93 -5.75
C GLY A 94 -4.29 -12.99 -6.26
N THR A 95 -5.48 -13.53 -6.52
CA THR A 95 -6.63 -12.76 -7.02
C THR A 95 -7.40 -12.01 -5.93
N ARG A 96 -6.94 -12.05 -4.68
CA ARG A 96 -7.64 -11.37 -3.59
C ARG A 96 -7.60 -9.85 -3.76
N GLU A 97 -8.72 -9.24 -3.39
CA GLU A 97 -8.85 -7.79 -3.36
C GLU A 97 -8.04 -7.20 -2.20
N VAL A 98 -7.14 -6.28 -2.54
CA VAL A 98 -6.22 -5.60 -1.59
C VAL A 98 -6.83 -4.30 -1.05
N GLY A 99 -7.74 -3.70 -1.83
CA GLY A 99 -8.31 -2.38 -1.59
C GLY A 99 -7.49 -1.27 -2.27
N TYR A 100 -8.19 -0.34 -2.90
CA TYR A 100 -7.60 0.77 -3.66
C TYR A 100 -6.63 1.62 -2.83
N LEU A 101 -7.06 2.04 -1.62
CA LEU A 101 -6.25 2.90 -0.76
C LEU A 101 -4.94 2.22 -0.34
N SER A 102 -4.99 0.93 0.00
CA SER A 102 -3.80 0.16 0.37
C SER A 102 -2.80 0.11 -0.79
N MET A 103 -3.26 -0.08 -2.02
CA MET A 103 -2.40 -0.07 -3.21
C MET A 103 -1.78 1.31 -3.43
N LEU A 104 -2.62 2.36 -3.43
CA LEU A 104 -2.17 3.73 -3.61
C LEU A 104 -1.14 4.15 -2.54
N TRP A 105 -1.41 3.82 -1.28
CA TRP A 105 -0.50 4.11 -0.17
C TRP A 105 0.81 3.35 -0.30
N THR A 106 0.80 2.07 -0.68
CA THR A 106 2.03 1.27 -0.85
C THR A 106 2.92 1.86 -1.95
N ILE A 107 2.36 2.25 -3.09
CA ILE A 107 3.11 2.90 -4.18
C ILE A 107 3.64 4.26 -3.72
N SER A 108 2.81 5.06 -3.05
CA SER A 108 3.21 6.37 -2.53
C SER A 108 4.34 6.25 -1.50
N LEU A 109 4.28 5.23 -0.62
CA LEU A 109 5.32 4.94 0.36
C LEU A 109 6.63 4.55 -0.33
N GLY A 110 6.58 3.71 -1.37
CA GLY A 110 7.80 3.38 -2.14
C GLY A 110 8.49 4.61 -2.70
N ILE A 111 7.73 5.57 -3.23
CA ILE A 111 8.27 6.84 -3.71
C ILE A 111 8.84 7.68 -2.56
N LEU A 112 8.11 7.82 -1.45
CA LEU A 112 8.53 8.63 -0.30
C LEU A 112 9.75 8.06 0.43
N LEU A 113 9.90 6.74 0.45
CA LEU A 113 11.07 6.04 1.00
C LEU A 113 12.25 6.03 0.02
N GLU A 114 12.08 6.56 -1.20
CA GLU A 114 13.10 6.51 -2.26
C GLU A 114 13.64 5.09 -2.50
N THR A 115 12.75 4.09 -2.41
CA THR A 115 13.14 2.69 -2.58
C THR A 115 13.74 2.43 -3.97
N ASP A 116 14.53 1.35 -4.08
CA ASP A 116 15.01 0.86 -5.37
C ASP A 116 13.89 0.72 -6.41
N LYS A 117 14.17 1.13 -7.65
CA LYS A 117 13.24 1.03 -8.79
C LYS A 117 12.63 -0.37 -8.95
N LYS A 118 13.41 -1.42 -8.65
CA LYS A 118 12.96 -2.80 -8.69
C LYS A 118 11.73 -3.06 -7.80
N ASN A 119 11.62 -2.37 -6.67
CA ASN A 119 10.45 -2.48 -5.80
C ASN A 119 9.23 -1.78 -6.41
N ILE A 120 9.42 -0.66 -7.12
CA ILE A 120 8.32 -0.02 -7.85
C ILE A 120 7.89 -0.85 -9.07
N GLU A 121 8.83 -1.50 -9.77
CA GLU A 121 8.53 -2.46 -10.83
C GLU A 121 7.69 -3.64 -10.33
N ARG A 122 8.03 -4.19 -9.15
CA ARG A 122 7.24 -5.23 -8.47
C ARG A 122 5.81 -4.76 -8.19
N LEU A 123 5.65 -3.55 -7.65
CA LEU A 123 4.33 -2.95 -7.41
C LEU A 123 3.54 -2.72 -8.71
N SER A 124 4.20 -2.25 -9.77
CA SER A 124 3.60 -2.09 -11.11
C SER A 124 3.04 -3.42 -11.62
N LYS A 125 3.79 -4.51 -11.45
CA LYS A 125 3.33 -5.85 -11.84
C LYS A 125 2.07 -6.27 -11.07
N VAL A 126 1.99 -5.97 -9.77
CA VAL A 126 0.77 -6.26 -9.00
C VAL A 126 -0.42 -5.44 -9.49
N VAL A 127 -0.21 -4.16 -9.83
CA VAL A 127 -1.25 -3.30 -10.43
C VAL A 127 -1.78 -3.89 -11.73
N GLU A 128 -0.89 -4.40 -12.60
CA GLU A 128 -1.25 -5.08 -13.83
C GLU A 128 -2.01 -6.38 -13.59
N GLU A 129 -1.50 -7.27 -12.73
CA GLU A 129 -2.10 -8.58 -12.40
C GLU A 129 -3.50 -8.45 -11.79
N LYS A 130 -3.76 -7.36 -11.06
CA LYS A 130 -5.06 -7.06 -10.45
C LYS A 130 -5.95 -6.17 -11.31
N GLU A 131 -5.52 -5.84 -12.53
CA GLU A 131 -6.25 -5.00 -13.49
C GLU A 131 -6.69 -3.65 -12.92
N ILE A 132 -5.86 -3.05 -12.07
CA ILE A 132 -6.17 -1.76 -11.43
C ILE A 132 -6.02 -0.66 -12.48
N ASN A 133 -7.15 -0.05 -12.85
CA ASN A 133 -7.22 1.09 -13.76
C ASN A 133 -7.52 2.36 -12.96
N ASP A 134 -6.48 3.08 -12.56
CA ASP A 134 -6.63 4.37 -11.87
C ASP A 134 -5.57 5.38 -12.31
N SER A 135 -6.01 6.61 -12.60
CA SER A 135 -5.19 7.66 -13.16
C SER A 135 -4.11 8.15 -12.18
N VAL A 136 -4.37 8.15 -10.87
CA VAL A 136 -3.38 8.57 -9.86
C VAL A 136 -2.29 7.51 -9.72
N ILE A 137 -2.67 6.23 -9.65
CA ILE A 137 -1.71 5.13 -9.62
C ILE A 137 -0.84 5.14 -10.87
N ASP A 138 -1.45 5.27 -12.05
CA ASP A 138 -0.73 5.35 -13.33
C ASP A 138 0.27 6.51 -13.35
N PHE A 139 -0.13 7.68 -12.87
CA PHE A 139 0.75 8.84 -12.78
C PHE A 139 1.96 8.59 -11.86
N LEU A 140 1.74 8.00 -10.68
CA LEU A 140 2.81 7.72 -9.72
C LEU A 140 3.83 6.69 -10.28
N LEU A 141 3.35 5.64 -10.94
CA LEU A 141 4.20 4.64 -11.59
C LEU A 141 4.98 5.24 -12.77
N TYR A 142 4.31 6.05 -13.60
CA TYR A 142 4.96 6.77 -14.70
C TYR A 142 6.06 7.70 -14.18
N ALA A 143 5.77 8.49 -13.14
CA ALA A 143 6.71 9.43 -12.54
C ALA A 143 7.94 8.72 -11.93
N SER A 144 7.80 7.45 -11.54
CA SER A 144 8.90 6.64 -10.99
C SER A 144 9.92 6.19 -12.05
N ASN A 145 9.68 6.48 -13.34
CA ASN A 145 10.61 6.23 -14.44
C ASN A 145 11.10 4.76 -14.48
N ILE A 146 10.13 3.84 -14.33
CA ILE A 146 10.29 2.38 -14.45
C ILE A 146 9.82 1.84 -15.81
N GLY A 147 9.50 2.73 -16.76
CA GLY A 147 8.96 2.35 -18.06
C GLY A 147 7.46 2.07 -18.09
N HIS A 148 6.71 2.41 -17.03
CA HIS A 148 5.25 2.38 -17.04
C HIS A 148 4.71 3.43 -18.03
N THR A 149 3.99 3.00 -19.07
CA THR A 149 3.47 3.90 -20.11
C THR A 149 1.94 4.02 -20.12
N LYS A 150 1.25 3.21 -19.32
CA LYS A 150 -0.21 3.23 -19.26
C LYS A 150 -0.65 4.46 -18.45
N ILE A 151 -1.46 5.30 -19.07
CA ILE A 151 -2.11 6.45 -18.43
C ILE A 151 -3.58 6.41 -18.79
N ASN A 152 -4.42 6.02 -17.83
CA ASN A 152 -5.87 6.04 -17.98
C ASN A 152 -6.49 7.34 -17.40
N ASN A 153 -7.76 7.57 -17.71
CA ASN A 153 -8.54 8.71 -17.19
C ASN A 153 -9.58 8.26 -16.15
N ASP A 154 -9.51 7.01 -15.72
CA ASP A 154 -10.46 6.42 -14.77
C ASP A 154 -9.98 6.66 -13.34
N TYR A 155 -10.93 6.77 -12.43
CA TYR A 155 -10.64 6.92 -11.00
C TYR A 155 -11.46 5.90 -10.25
N TYR A 156 -10.78 5.03 -9.50
CA TYR A 156 -11.49 4.07 -8.64
C TYR A 156 -12.28 4.81 -7.55
N LYS A 157 -11.75 5.93 -7.07
CA LYS A 157 -12.47 6.91 -6.24
C LYS A 157 -12.35 8.29 -6.85
N GLU A 158 -13.41 8.79 -7.49
CA GLU A 158 -13.34 10.08 -8.17
C GLU A 158 -13.12 11.25 -7.20
N ASN A 159 -13.89 11.35 -6.11
CA ASN A 159 -13.63 12.32 -5.04
C ASN A 159 -12.75 11.67 -3.94
N PRO A 160 -11.62 12.28 -3.53
CA PRO A 160 -11.03 13.53 -4.02
C PRO A 160 -10.01 13.35 -5.16
N TYR A 161 -9.74 12.14 -5.65
CA TYR A 161 -8.56 11.87 -6.47
C TYR A 161 -8.57 12.48 -7.87
N SER A 162 -9.74 12.70 -8.50
CA SER A 162 -9.84 13.34 -9.83
C SER A 162 -9.31 14.76 -9.87
N LYS A 163 -9.38 15.47 -8.73
CA LYS A 163 -8.86 16.84 -8.57
C LYS A 163 -7.32 16.90 -8.68
N THR A 164 -6.63 15.77 -8.52
CA THR A 164 -5.17 15.72 -8.71
C THR A 164 -4.74 16.00 -10.14
N ARG A 165 -5.60 15.73 -11.13
CA ARG A 165 -5.34 16.00 -12.55
C ARG A 165 -4.95 17.46 -12.80
N GLU A 166 -5.71 18.39 -12.24
CA GLU A 166 -5.43 19.83 -12.39
C GLU A 166 -4.06 20.20 -11.79
N ILE A 167 -3.69 19.58 -10.66
CA ILE A 167 -2.38 19.78 -10.02
C ILE A 167 -1.26 19.32 -10.96
N ILE A 168 -1.41 18.13 -11.55
CA ILE A 168 -0.44 17.50 -12.45
C ILE A 168 -0.27 18.33 -13.74
N GLU A 169 -1.38 18.75 -14.35
CA GLU A 169 -1.38 19.58 -15.55
C GLU A 169 -0.72 20.95 -15.31
N LEU A 170 -1.05 21.60 -14.18
CA LEU A 170 -0.40 22.85 -13.78
C LEU A 170 1.10 22.66 -13.52
N ALA A 171 1.53 21.53 -12.96
CA ALA A 171 2.94 21.29 -12.64
C ALA A 171 3.85 21.29 -13.89
N GLN A 172 3.29 21.00 -15.07
CA GLN A 172 4.01 21.02 -16.35
C GLN A 172 4.27 22.44 -16.87
N THR A 173 3.43 23.42 -16.48
CA THR A 173 3.44 24.77 -17.07
C THR A 173 3.75 25.87 -16.06
N ASP A 174 3.27 25.75 -14.82
CA ASP A 174 3.43 26.72 -13.75
C ASP A 174 3.46 26.03 -12.38
N LYS A 175 4.69 25.68 -11.95
CA LYS A 175 4.94 25.03 -10.64
C LYS A 175 4.43 25.85 -9.45
N LYS A 176 4.40 27.18 -9.54
CA LYS A 176 3.89 28.03 -8.45
C LYS A 176 2.38 27.92 -8.33
N LYS A 177 1.65 27.90 -9.46
CA LYS A 177 0.21 27.63 -9.46
C LYS A 177 -0.10 26.21 -9.02
N ALA A 178 0.67 25.22 -9.49
CA ALA A 178 0.51 23.83 -9.07
C ALA A 178 0.65 23.68 -7.55
N SER A 179 1.66 24.32 -6.95
CA SER A 179 1.86 24.33 -5.50
C SER A 179 0.67 24.95 -4.75
N LYS A 180 0.13 26.07 -5.22
CA LYS A 180 -1.08 26.69 -4.63
C LYS A 180 -2.32 25.80 -4.78
N ARG A 181 -2.46 25.12 -5.93
CA ARG A 181 -3.57 24.19 -6.18
C ARG A 181 -3.47 22.95 -5.30
N LEU A 182 -2.27 22.41 -5.09
CA LEU A 182 -2.00 21.31 -4.16
C LEU A 182 -2.28 21.72 -2.72
N GLN A 183 -1.89 22.93 -2.31
CA GLN A 183 -2.26 23.44 -0.98
C GLN A 183 -3.79 23.47 -0.80
N THR A 184 -4.51 24.00 -1.79
CA THR A 184 -5.97 24.05 -1.78
C THR A 184 -6.58 22.65 -1.71
N TYR A 185 -6.01 21.71 -2.46
CA TYR A 185 -6.39 20.30 -2.43
C TYR A 185 -6.29 19.74 -1.01
N MET A 186 -5.11 19.85 -0.40
CA MET A 186 -4.86 19.31 0.93
C MET A 186 -5.75 19.96 2.00
N GLU A 187 -5.87 21.28 2.01
CA GLU A 187 -6.58 22.00 3.09
C GLU A 187 -8.10 21.95 2.98
N LYS A 188 -8.65 21.87 1.77
CA LYS A 188 -10.09 22.08 1.53
C LYS A 188 -10.82 20.91 0.90
N GLU A 189 -10.13 20.03 0.20
CA GLU A 189 -10.76 19.02 -0.67
C GLU A 189 -10.42 17.59 -0.25
N TRP A 190 -9.17 17.33 0.12
CA TRP A 190 -8.67 16.01 0.48
C TRP A 190 -9.37 15.48 1.72
N PHE A 191 -9.31 16.20 2.84
CA PHE A 191 -9.97 15.79 4.09
C PHE A 191 -11.48 15.67 3.90
N LYS A 192 -12.10 16.62 3.17
CA LYS A 192 -13.54 16.56 2.88
C LYS A 192 -13.96 15.35 2.07
N GLY A 193 -13.20 15.01 1.03
CA GLY A 193 -13.46 13.81 0.23
C GLY A 193 -13.25 12.50 1.00
N HIS A 194 -12.65 12.56 2.20
CA HIS A 194 -12.51 11.43 3.11
C HIS A 194 -13.43 11.52 4.34
N TYR A 195 -14.16 12.63 4.55
CA TYR A 195 -15.20 12.74 5.58
C TYR A 195 -16.49 11.99 5.19
N ASP A 196 -16.71 11.70 3.91
CA ASP A 196 -17.82 10.86 3.43
C ASP A 196 -17.70 9.38 3.87
N TYR A 197 -16.79 9.07 4.81
CA TYR A 197 -16.52 7.75 5.38
C TYR A 197 -16.71 7.70 6.92
N GLU A 198 -17.36 8.70 7.52
CA GLU A 198 -17.96 8.61 8.87
C GLU A 198 -19.50 8.56 8.82
#